data_AF-Q7Y0B5-F1
#
_entry.id   AF-Q7Y0B5-F1
#
_cell.length_a   1.000
_cell.length_b   1.000
_cell.length_c   1.000
_cell.angle_alpha   90.00
_cell.angle_beta   90.00
_cell.angle_gamma   90.00
#
_symmetry.space_group_name_H-M   'P 1'
#
loop_
_entity.id
_entity.type
_entity.pdbx_description
1 polymer ?
#
loop_
_entity_poly.entity_id
_entity_poly.type
_entity_poly.pdbx_seq_one_letter_code
_entity_poly.pdbx_strand_id
1 'polypeptide(L)'
;MKLKDALGRVEYMEEIVKSDEAKALVARKENVWIVDSGCSRHMTSDKYWFFSLKQASKTEPIIFGDASTSVVLATGCVKVSDKFELKNIALVADLKYNLLSVSQIVDENF
;
A
#
# COMPACT_ATOMS: atom_id res chain seq x y z
N MET A 1 19.60 27.05 -25.40
CA MET A 1 19.22 26.56 -24.05
C MET A 1 20.52 26.14 -23.37
N LYS A 2 21.02 26.91 -22.39
CA LYS A 2 22.36 26.72 -21.82
C LYS A 2 22.25 25.75 -20.63
N LEU A 3 23.11 24.72 -20.58
CA LEU A 3 23.09 23.64 -19.59
C LEU A 3 23.05 24.09 -18.10
N LYS A 4 23.42 25.33 -17.81
CA LYS A 4 23.52 25.91 -16.47
C LYS A 4 22.18 26.10 -15.73
N ASP A 5 21.07 26.28 -16.44
CA ASP A 5 19.75 26.46 -15.79
C ASP A 5 19.14 25.12 -15.35
N ALA A 6 19.58 24.01 -15.96
CA ALA A 6 19.18 22.67 -15.57
C ALA A 6 19.98 22.17 -14.35
N LEU A 7 21.27 22.50 -14.28
CA LEU A 7 22.15 22.03 -13.20
C LEU A 7 21.70 22.53 -11.83
N GLY A 8 21.29 23.81 -11.72
CA GLY A 8 20.75 24.36 -10.47
C GLY A 8 19.41 23.73 -10.04
N ARG A 9 18.62 23.17 -10.96
CA ARG A 9 17.43 22.39 -10.61
C ARG A 9 17.78 21.00 -10.08
N VAL A 10 18.81 20.36 -10.64
CA VAL A 10 19.26 19.05 -10.15
C VAL A 10 19.83 19.20 -8.75
N GLU A 11 20.66 20.20 -8.50
CA GLU A 11 21.21 20.47 -7.16
C GLU A 11 20.12 20.82 -6.13
N TYR A 12 19.12 21.64 -6.52
CA TYR A 12 17.97 21.96 -5.66
C TYR A 12 17.12 20.72 -5.32
N MET A 13 16.92 19.80 -6.27
CA MET A 13 16.23 18.53 -6.02
C MET A 13 17.07 17.58 -5.15
N GLU A 14 18.39 17.57 -5.32
CA GLU A 14 19.29 16.78 -4.47
C GLU A 14 19.30 17.28 -3.02
N GLU A 15 19.19 18.58 -2.78
CA GLU A 15 19.04 19.14 -1.43
C GLU A 15 17.68 18.78 -0.80
N ILE A 16 16.59 18.83 -1.57
CA ILE A 16 15.26 18.41 -1.08
C ILE A 16 15.29 16.94 -0.65
N VAL A 17 15.87 16.03 -1.46
CA VAL A 17 15.96 14.58 -1.18
C VAL A 17 16.89 14.25 0.00
N LYS A 18 17.74 15.17 0.45
CA LYS A 18 18.61 14.96 1.61
C LYS A 18 17.90 15.18 2.95
N SER A 19 16.76 15.87 2.98
CA SER A 19 15.95 16.02 4.20
C SER A 19 15.24 14.71 4.58
N ASP A 20 15.18 14.41 5.87
CA ASP A 20 14.54 13.18 6.36
C ASP A 20 13.02 13.21 6.15
N GLU A 21 12.40 14.40 6.12
CA GLU A 21 10.99 14.55 5.74
C GLU A 21 10.73 14.23 4.26
N ALA A 22 11.60 14.65 3.32
CA ALA A 22 11.43 14.31 1.91
C ALA A 22 11.77 12.84 1.60
N LYS A 23 12.71 12.23 2.32
CA LYS A 23 12.94 10.77 2.26
C LYS A 23 11.71 9.99 2.74
N ALA A 24 11.01 10.46 3.78
CA ALA A 24 9.74 9.87 4.24
C ALA A 24 8.56 10.11 3.28
N LEU A 25 8.51 11.28 2.61
CA LEU A 25 7.48 11.66 1.65
C LEU A 25 7.63 10.98 0.27
N VAL A 26 8.85 10.71 -0.21
CA VAL A 26 9.10 9.88 -1.41
C VAL A 26 8.95 8.39 -1.10
N ALA A 27 9.16 7.97 0.15
CA ALA A 27 8.98 6.59 0.58
C ALA A 27 7.51 6.16 0.85
N ARG A 28 6.51 7.06 0.77
CA ARG A 28 5.10 6.81 1.21
C ARG A 28 4.00 7.48 0.37
N LYS A 29 4.22 7.67 -0.93
CA LYS A 29 3.27 8.30 -1.86
C LYS A 29 2.35 7.22 -2.46
N GLU A 30 1.27 6.73 -1.85
CA GLU A 30 0.40 7.26 -0.81
C GLU A 30 0.09 6.17 0.23
N ASN A 31 0.48 6.39 1.49
CA ASN A 31 0.13 5.54 2.64
C ASN A 31 -1.35 5.66 3.06
N VAL A 32 -2.25 5.78 2.09
CA VAL A 32 -3.67 5.98 2.30
C VAL A 32 -4.36 4.63 2.17
N TRP A 33 -5.25 4.36 3.11
CA TRP A 33 -6.19 3.25 3.07
C TRP A 33 -7.58 3.81 2.79
N ILE A 34 -8.21 3.34 1.71
CA ILE A 34 -9.59 3.69 1.36
C ILE A 34 -10.50 2.72 2.09
N VAL A 35 -11.38 3.23 2.93
CA VAL A 35 -12.46 2.44 3.52
C VAL A 35 -13.54 2.26 2.46
N ASP A 36 -13.81 1.01 2.10
CA ASP A 36 -14.70 0.67 0.98
C ASP A 36 -15.68 -0.44 1.41
N SER A 37 -16.97 -0.13 1.36
CA SER A 37 -18.05 -1.08 1.66
C SER A 37 -18.29 -2.08 0.52
N GLY A 38 -17.83 -1.77 -0.70
CA GLY A 38 -17.86 -2.69 -1.84
C GLY A 38 -16.69 -3.67 -1.85
N CYS A 39 -15.68 -3.44 -1.02
CA CYS A 39 -14.50 -4.28 -0.94
C CYS A 39 -14.75 -5.48 -0.01
N SER A 40 -14.49 -6.70 -0.50
CA SER A 40 -14.72 -7.94 0.25
C SER A 40 -13.64 -8.26 1.28
N ARG A 41 -12.42 -7.73 1.09
CA ARG A 41 -11.25 -7.99 1.94
C ARG A 41 -10.39 -6.75 2.13
N HIS A 42 -9.63 -6.68 3.20
CA HIS A 42 -8.54 -5.71 3.31
C HIS A 42 -7.39 -6.07 2.35
N MET A 43 -6.89 -5.10 1.59
CA MET A 43 -5.92 -5.35 0.52
C MET A 43 -4.86 -4.24 0.41
N THR A 44 -3.63 -4.62 0.08
CA THR A 44 -2.55 -3.70 -0.32
C THR A 44 -1.66 -4.37 -1.37
N SER A 45 -1.03 -3.60 -2.24
CA SER A 45 0.05 -4.08 -3.13
C SER A 45 1.44 -3.92 -2.50
N ASP A 46 1.55 -3.18 -1.40
CA ASP A 46 2.83 -2.85 -0.79
C ASP A 46 3.16 -3.81 0.36
N LYS A 47 4.09 -4.72 0.09
CA LYS A 47 4.58 -5.71 1.05
C LYS A 47 5.26 -5.10 2.27
N TYR A 48 5.71 -3.84 2.22
CA TYR A 48 6.43 -3.20 3.33
C TYR A 48 5.51 -2.78 4.48
N TRP A 49 4.19 -2.80 4.28
CA TRP A 49 3.22 -2.65 5.37
C TRP A 49 3.21 -3.81 6.35
N PHE A 50 3.64 -4.99 5.91
CA PHE A 50 3.47 -6.20 6.68
C PHE A 50 4.64 -6.44 7.62
N PHE A 51 4.32 -6.76 8.87
CA PHE A 51 5.29 -7.33 9.81
C PHE A 51 5.19 -8.86 9.86
N SER A 52 4.12 -9.44 9.31
CA SER A 52 3.97 -10.88 9.11
C SER A 52 3.30 -11.17 7.76
N LEU A 53 3.80 -12.16 7.04
CA LEU A 53 3.23 -12.62 5.77
C LEU A 53 3.27 -14.14 5.71
N LYS A 54 2.17 -14.72 5.23
CA LYS A 54 2.05 -16.14 4.88
C LYS A 54 1.67 -16.23 3.41
N GLN A 55 2.54 -16.86 2.63
CA GLN A 55 2.32 -17.05 1.20
C GLN A 55 1.04 -17.85 0.95
N ALA A 56 0.28 -17.46 -0.07
CA ALA A 56 -0.93 -18.18 -0.43
C ALA A 56 -0.56 -19.59 -0.92
N SER A 57 -1.21 -20.63 -0.38
CA SER A 57 -0.93 -22.02 -0.75
C SER A 57 -1.54 -22.42 -2.11
N LYS A 58 -2.46 -21.60 -2.61
CA LYS A 58 -3.15 -21.76 -3.90
C LYS A 58 -3.38 -20.39 -4.50
N THR A 59 -3.53 -20.33 -5.82
CA THR A 59 -3.95 -19.12 -6.51
C THR A 59 -5.38 -18.77 -6.10
N GLU A 60 -5.53 -17.65 -5.41
CA GLU A 60 -6.84 -17.07 -5.08
C GLU A 60 -7.05 -15.84 -5.98
N PRO A 61 -8.00 -15.90 -6.94
CA PRO A 61 -8.25 -14.78 -7.85
C PRO A 61 -9.04 -13.66 -7.16
N ILE A 62 -8.74 -12.43 -7.53
CA ILE A 62 -9.48 -11.22 -7.17
C ILE A 62 -10.08 -10.63 -8.45
N ILE A 63 -11.32 -10.17 -8.36
CA ILE A 63 -12.01 -9.45 -9.44
C ILE A 63 -12.29 -8.04 -8.94
N PHE A 64 -11.84 -7.04 -9.69
CA PHE A 64 -12.06 -5.64 -9.37
C PHE A 64 -13.39 -5.13 -9.98
N GLY A 65 -13.81 -3.94 -9.55
CA GLY A 65 -15.05 -3.32 -10.04
C GLY A 65 -15.06 -3.00 -11.54
N ASP A 66 -13.89 -2.91 -12.18
CA ASP A 66 -13.72 -2.76 -13.62
C ASP A 66 -13.63 -4.10 -14.39
N ALA A 67 -13.92 -5.22 -13.71
CA ALA A 67 -13.80 -6.59 -14.21
C ALA A 67 -12.37 -7.05 -14.54
N SER A 68 -11.35 -6.22 -14.30
CA SER A 68 -9.97 -6.70 -14.33
C SER A 68 -9.71 -7.66 -13.16
N THR A 69 -8.72 -8.54 -13.32
CA THR A 69 -8.41 -9.59 -12.34
C THR A 69 -6.98 -9.47 -11.83
N SER A 70 -6.77 -9.91 -10.59
CA SER A 70 -5.46 -10.10 -9.99
C SER A 70 -5.48 -11.35 -9.11
N VAL A 71 -4.41 -11.58 -8.36
CA VAL A 71 -4.25 -12.75 -7.49
C VAL A 71 -3.75 -12.31 -6.12
N VAL A 72 -4.21 -13.01 -5.09
CA VAL A 72 -3.64 -12.90 -3.74
C VAL A 72 -2.31 -13.65 -3.72
N LEU A 73 -1.24 -12.93 -3.43
CA LEU A 73 0.11 -13.49 -3.33
C LEU A 73 0.39 -14.05 -1.94
N ALA A 74 -0.12 -13.37 -0.92
CA ALA A 74 0.06 -13.70 0.48
C ALA A 74 -1.04 -13.07 1.34
N THR A 75 -1.20 -13.55 2.57
CA THR A 75 -2.03 -12.92 3.58
C THR A 75 -1.20 -12.70 4.84
N GLY A 76 -1.44 -11.60 5.55
CA GLY A 76 -0.63 -11.25 6.71
C GLY A 76 -1.22 -10.17 7.60
N CYS A 77 -0.40 -9.67 8.51
CA CYS A 77 -0.78 -8.60 9.42
C CYS A 77 0.01 -7.32 9.12
N VAL A 78 -0.69 -6.19 9.20
CA VAL A 78 -0.14 -4.84 8.97
C VAL A 78 -0.20 -4.07 10.27
N LYS A 79 0.90 -3.39 10.61
CA LYS A 79 0.97 -2.54 11.80
C LYS A 79 0.71 -1.09 11.39
N VAL A 80 -0.46 -0.56 11.75
CA VAL A 80 -0.83 0.83 11.47
C VAL A 80 -0.27 1.76 12.56
N SER A 81 -0.23 1.29 13.80
CA SER A 81 0.42 1.96 14.93
C SER A 81 0.90 0.95 15.97
N ASP A 82 1.61 1.40 17.01
CA ASP A 82 2.04 0.53 18.11
C ASP A 82 0.90 -0.16 18.87
N LYS A 83 -0.31 0.38 18.78
CA LYS A 83 -1.49 -0.14 19.48
C LYS A 83 -2.54 -0.71 18.52
N PHE A 84 -2.30 -0.64 17.21
CA PHE A 84 -3.30 -1.00 16.22
C PHE A 84 -2.68 -1.80 15.08
N GLU A 85 -3.13 -3.04 14.97
CA GLU A 85 -2.78 -3.97 13.92
C GLU A 85 -4.04 -4.35 13.14
N LEU A 86 -3.89 -4.49 11.83
CA LEU A 86 -4.89 -5.08 10.97
C LEU A 86 -4.48 -6.50 10.64
N LYS A 87 -5.44 -7.42 10.71
CA LYS A 87 -5.23 -8.85 10.45
C LYS A 87 -5.81 -9.21 9.09
N ASN A 88 -5.43 -10.40 8.62
CA ASN A 88 -5.98 -11.00 7.40
C ASN A 88 -5.92 -10.09 6.15
N ILE A 89 -4.90 -9.24 6.08
CA ILE A 89 -4.66 -8.34 4.93
C ILE A 89 -4.13 -9.17 3.77
N ALA A 90 -4.75 -9.05 2.59
CA ALA A 90 -4.26 -9.68 1.37
C ALA A 90 -3.22 -8.79 0.66
N LEU A 91 -2.09 -9.39 0.30
CA LEU A 91 -1.12 -8.79 -0.61
C LEU A 91 -1.53 -9.13 -2.05
N VAL A 92 -1.90 -8.13 -2.84
CA VAL A 92 -2.45 -8.29 -4.19
C VAL A 92 -1.58 -7.55 -5.20
N ALA A 93 -1.18 -8.24 -6.27
CA ALA A 93 -0.42 -7.60 -7.35
C ALA A 93 -1.26 -6.51 -8.04
N ASP A 94 -0.59 -5.44 -8.49
CA ASP A 94 -1.18 -4.38 -9.33
C ASP A 94 -2.38 -3.62 -8.70
N LEU A 95 -2.54 -3.70 -7.37
CA LEU A 95 -3.54 -2.92 -6.65
C LEU A 95 -3.13 -1.44 -6.62
N LYS A 96 -4.00 -0.58 -7.15
CA LYS A 96 -3.76 0.87 -7.27
C LYS A 96 -3.84 1.62 -5.93
N TYR A 97 -4.67 1.14 -5.00
CA TYR A 97 -4.93 1.77 -3.71
C TYR A 97 -5.04 0.71 -2.61
N ASN A 98 -4.58 1.01 -1.40
CA ASN A 98 -4.84 0.12 -0.26
C ASN A 98 -6.31 0.23 0.13
N LEU A 99 -6.97 -0.90 0.37
CA LEU A 99 -8.41 -0.97 0.63
C LEU A 99 -8.67 -1.59 2.00
N LEU A 100 -9.61 -1.01 2.75
CA LEU A 100 -10.19 -1.59 3.94
C LEU A 100 -11.65 -1.94 3.68
N SER A 101 -11.95 -3.24 3.66
CA SER A 101 -13.32 -3.75 3.67
C SER A 101 -14.07 -3.37 4.95
N VAL A 102 -15.22 -2.68 4.80
CA VAL A 102 -16.11 -2.39 5.94
C VAL A 102 -16.69 -3.68 6.53
N SER A 103 -17.10 -4.64 5.70
CA SER A 103 -17.66 -5.91 6.17
C SER A 103 -16.65 -6.68 7.01
N GLN A 104 -15.39 -6.72 6.60
CA GLN A 104 -14.35 -7.42 7.36
C GLN A 104 -14.06 -6.76 8.72
N ILE A 105 -14.07 -5.42 8.81
CA ILE A 105 -13.95 -4.73 10.10
C ILE A 105 -15.08 -5.13 11.06
N VAL A 106 -16.32 -5.18 10.56
CA VAL A 106 -17.48 -5.54 11.37
C VAL A 106 -17.38 -7.00 11.85
N ASP A 107 -16.96 -7.90 10.96
CA ASP A 107 -16.85 -9.33 11.26
C ASP A 107 -15.69 -9.67 12.20
N GLU A 108 -14.62 -8.87 12.18
CA GLU A 108 -13.45 -9.04 13.06
C GLU A 108 -13.68 -8.52 14.49
N ASN A 109 -14.90 -8.05 14.82
CA ASN A 109 -15.29 -7.56 16.14
C ASN A 109 -14.29 -6.53 16.72
N PHE A 110 -13.92 -5.53 15.91
CA PHE A 110 -13.14 -4.39 16.39
C PHE A 110 -13.77 -3.71 17.62
#